data_AF-A0A7L2U8Y9-F1
#
_entry.id   AF-A0A7L2U8Y9-F1
#
_cell.length_a   1.000
_cell.length_b   1.000
_cell.length_c   1.000
_cell.angle_alpha   90.00
_cell.angle_beta   90.00
_cell.angle_gamma   90.00
#
_symmetry.space_group_name_H-M   'P 1'
#
loop_
_entity.id
_entity.type
_entity.pdbx_description
1 polymer ?
#
loop_
_entity_poly.entity_id
_entity_poly.type
_entity_poly.pdbx_seq_one_letter_code
_entity_poly.pdbx_strand_id
1 'polypeptide(L)'
;IIVQVIALTVGNNPTITNPFPAVEPAVVKFICAVPSRLTLTPVYGSPKLDLSCPLLHKTKHVVPVSSYRNPVLDLAAYDQQGSKFDNFSSLSVTWEST
;
A
#
# COMPACT_ATOMS: atom_id res chain seq x y z
N ILE A 1 9.12 -14.19 -11.19
CA ILE A 1 7.73 -13.80 -10.90
C ILE A 1 6.83 -14.98 -11.22
N ILE A 2 5.99 -15.40 -10.27
CA ILE A 2 4.96 -16.42 -10.50
C ILE A 2 3.61 -15.70 -10.55
N VAL A 3 2.81 -16.01 -11.56
CA VAL A 3 1.46 -15.47 -11.69
C VAL A 3 0.46 -16.58 -11.44
N GLN A 4 -0.53 -16.32 -10.61
CA GLN A 4 -1.66 -17.21 -10.36
C GLN A 4 -2.96 -16.50 -10.71
N VAL A 5 -3.93 -17.23 -11.26
CA VAL A 5 -5.23 -16.69 -11.63
C VAL A 5 -6.29 -17.51 -10.94
N ILE A 6 -7.17 -16.85 -10.19
CA ILE A 6 -8.39 -17.45 -9.64
C ILE A 6 -9.55 -16.95 -10.48
N ALA A 7 -10.23 -17.86 -11.15
CA ALA A 7 -11.49 -17.61 -11.82
C ALA A 7 -12.62 -18.22 -10.98
N LEU A 8 -13.56 -17.38 -10.59
CA LEU A 8 -14.75 -17.74 -9.84
C LEU A 8 -15.97 -17.45 -10.70
N THR A 9 -16.98 -18.27 -10.54
CA THR A 9 -18.26 -18.09 -11.21
C THR A 9 -19.33 -18.17 -10.14
N VAL A 10 -20.06 -17.08 -9.93
CA VAL A 10 -21.10 -16.98 -8.89
C VAL A 10 -22.44 -16.88 -9.59
N GLY A 11 -23.34 -17.81 -9.31
CA GLY A 11 -24.65 -17.82 -9.92
C GLY A 11 -25.68 -18.52 -9.06
N ASN A 12 -26.95 -18.33 -9.41
CA ASN A 12 -28.03 -19.10 -8.84
C ASN A 12 -28.30 -20.37 -9.66
N ASN A 13 -29.04 -21.29 -9.07
CA ASN A 13 -29.46 -22.52 -9.76
C ASN A 13 -30.83 -22.33 -10.42
N PRO A 14 -31.14 -23.10 -11.48
CA PRO A 14 -32.45 -23.06 -12.09
C PRO A 14 -33.53 -23.54 -11.13
N THR A 15 -34.69 -22.91 -11.17
CA THR A 15 -35.91 -23.31 -10.43
C THR A 15 -37.13 -23.24 -11.34
N ILE A 16 -38.28 -23.73 -10.89
CA ILE A 16 -39.55 -23.66 -11.64
C ILE A 16 -39.90 -22.21 -12.02
N THR A 17 -39.64 -21.25 -11.13
CA THR A 17 -39.90 -19.83 -11.37
C THR A 17 -38.73 -19.07 -11.98
N ASN A 18 -37.55 -19.68 -12.03
CA ASN A 18 -36.34 -19.11 -12.63
C ASN A 18 -35.64 -20.13 -13.55
N PRO A 19 -36.17 -20.35 -14.77
CA PRO A 19 -35.59 -21.29 -15.72
C PRO A 19 -34.29 -20.79 -16.36
N PHE A 20 -33.99 -19.49 -16.27
CA PHE A 20 -32.80 -18.85 -16.83
C PHE A 20 -31.96 -18.21 -15.71
N PRO A 21 -31.21 -19.01 -14.94
CA PRO A 21 -30.39 -18.51 -13.85
C PRO A 21 -29.31 -17.54 -14.32
N ALA A 22 -29.03 -16.55 -13.48
CA ALA A 22 -27.98 -15.57 -13.70
C ALA A 22 -26.66 -16.09 -13.14
N VAL A 23 -25.59 -15.87 -13.90
CA VAL A 23 -24.24 -16.31 -13.58
C VAL A 23 -23.27 -15.17 -13.88
N GLU A 24 -22.48 -14.77 -12.88
CA GLU A 24 -21.48 -13.71 -12.97
C GLU A 24 -20.07 -14.29 -12.78
N PRO A 25 -19.16 -14.11 -13.75
CA PRO A 25 -17.77 -14.49 -13.63
C PRO A 25 -16.94 -13.39 -12.94
N ALA A 26 -15.99 -13.78 -12.09
CA ALA A 26 -15.00 -12.91 -11.48
C ALA A 26 -13.60 -13.52 -11.62
N VAL A 27 -12.63 -12.74 -12.06
CA VAL A 27 -11.25 -13.19 -12.27
C VAL A 27 -10.29 -12.31 -11.49
N VAL A 28 -9.47 -12.91 -10.64
CA VAL A 28 -8.44 -12.23 -9.85
C VAL A 28 -7.08 -12.79 -10.20
N LYS A 29 -6.12 -11.90 -10.49
CA LYS A 29 -4.74 -12.24 -10.80
C LYS A 29 -3.84 -11.90 -9.61
N PHE A 30 -3.11 -12.89 -9.12
CA PHE A 30 -2.15 -12.78 -8.05
C PHE A 30 -0.73 -12.88 -8.61
N ILE A 31 0.18 -12.08 -8.06
CA ILE A 31 1.59 -12.09 -8.43
C ILE A 31 2.39 -12.43 -7.18
N CYS A 32 3.10 -13.57 -7.23
CA CYS A 32 4.07 -13.95 -6.21
C CYS A 32 5.46 -13.54 -6.67
N ALA A 33 6.05 -12.60 -5.96
CA ALA A 33 7.39 -12.08 -6.21
C ALA A 33 8.18 -11.95 -4.91
N VAL A 34 9.50 -11.80 -5.01
CA VAL A 34 10.37 -11.51 -3.86
C VAL A 34 10.53 -9.99 -3.76
N PRO A 35 10.37 -9.38 -2.56
CA PRO A 35 10.61 -7.96 -2.40
C PRO A 35 12.08 -7.63 -2.68
N SER A 36 12.33 -6.56 -3.43
CA SER A 36 13.68 -6.13 -3.83
C SER A 36 13.98 -4.68 -3.46
N ARG A 37 12.94 -3.87 -3.25
CA ARG A 37 13.06 -2.45 -2.91
C ARG A 37 11.98 -2.06 -1.91
N LEU A 38 12.36 -1.21 -0.96
CA LEU A 38 11.45 -0.56 -0.03
C LEU A 38 11.45 0.94 -0.30
N THR A 39 10.30 1.58 -0.13
CA THR A 39 10.19 3.04 -0.03
C THR A 39 9.64 3.42 1.33
N LEU A 40 10.31 4.36 1.99
CA LEU A 40 9.92 4.90 3.29
C LEU A 40 9.55 6.36 3.11
N THR A 41 8.27 6.69 3.32
CA THR A 41 7.79 8.07 3.19
C THR A 41 7.36 8.58 4.57
N PRO A 42 7.91 9.69 5.07
CA PRO A 42 7.45 10.27 6.31
C PRO A 42 5.98 10.71 6.18
N VAL A 43 5.13 10.23 7.08
CA VAL A 43 3.74 10.67 7.18
C VAL A 43 3.70 11.86 8.12
N TYR A 44 3.58 13.04 7.53
CA TYR A 44 3.32 14.25 8.30
C TYR A 44 1.84 14.26 8.68
N GLY A 45 1.54 13.92 9.93
CA GLY A 45 0.26 14.31 10.50
C GLY A 45 0.23 15.83 10.48
N SER A 46 -0.67 16.44 9.70
CA SER A 46 -0.91 17.87 9.82
C SER A 46 -1.27 18.11 11.28
N PRO A 47 -0.48 18.88 12.05
CA PRO A 47 -1.06 19.49 13.23
C PRO A 47 -2.23 20.30 12.68
N LYS A 48 -3.41 20.25 13.30
CA LYS A 48 -4.43 21.27 13.04
C LYS A 48 -3.79 22.60 13.38
N LEU A 49 -3.21 23.24 12.36
CA LEU A 49 -2.31 24.36 12.49
C LEU A 49 -3.19 25.60 12.53
N ASP A 50 -3.84 25.85 13.66
CA ASP A 50 -4.46 27.15 13.93
C ASP A 50 -3.42 28.17 14.45
N LEU A 51 -2.13 27.90 14.19
CA LEU A 51 -1.01 28.72 14.56
C LEU A 51 -0.09 28.84 13.34
N SER A 52 -0.29 29.89 12.55
CA SER A 52 0.65 30.37 11.56
C SER A 52 2.06 30.36 12.14
N CYS A 53 2.91 29.43 11.69
CA CYS A 53 4.29 29.37 12.14
C CYS A 53 5.06 30.50 11.43
N PRO A 54 5.62 31.49 12.17
CA PRO A 54 6.26 32.63 11.56
C PRO A 54 7.71 32.28 11.21
N LEU A 55 7.93 31.43 10.21
CA LEU A 55 9.26 31.16 9.69
C LEU A 55 9.45 31.79 8.31
N LEU A 56 9.89 33.04 8.40
CA LEU A 56 10.42 33.91 7.37
C LEU A 56 11.50 33.24 6.50
N HIS A 57 11.25 33.20 5.19
CA HIS A 57 12.23 33.47 4.11
C HIS A 57 13.71 33.06 4.28
N LYS A 58 14.05 31.81 4.63
CA LYS A 58 15.42 31.28 4.42
C LYS A 58 15.45 29.88 3.83
N THR A 59 15.84 29.86 2.56
CA THR A 59 16.63 28.87 1.78
C THR A 59 16.92 27.50 2.40
N LYS A 60 16.64 26.47 1.58
CA LYS A 60 16.80 25.01 1.78
C LYS A 60 15.77 24.42 2.75
N HIS A 61 14.85 23.66 2.16
CA HIS A 61 13.87 22.83 2.84
C HIS A 61 14.57 21.87 3.82
N VAL A 62 14.75 22.30 5.08
CA VAL A 62 15.06 21.42 6.19
C VAL A 62 13.75 21.18 6.90
N VAL A 63 13.22 19.98 6.75
CA VAL A 63 12.01 19.54 7.44
C VAL A 63 12.28 19.64 8.94
N PRO A 64 11.47 20.38 9.73
CA PRO A 64 11.64 20.40 11.17
C PRO A 64 11.32 19.00 11.71
N VAL A 65 12.36 18.26 12.08
CA VAL A 65 12.21 17.01 12.82
C VAL A 65 11.80 17.41 14.23
N SER A 66 10.52 17.30 14.55
CA SER A 66 10.07 17.40 15.94
C SER A 66 10.69 16.24 16.72
N SER A 67 11.81 16.49 17.39
CA SER A 67 12.69 15.54 18.08
C SER A 67 12.07 14.73 19.22
N TYR A 68 10.75 14.82 19.44
CA TYR A 68 10.07 14.25 20.61
C TYR A 68 9.03 13.18 20.27
N ARG A 69 8.87 12.82 18.99
CA ARG A 69 7.92 11.78 18.57
C ARG A 69 8.56 10.81 17.60
N ASN A 70 8.20 9.54 17.74
CA ASN A 70 8.56 8.54 16.75
C ASN A 70 7.89 8.91 15.42
N PRO A 71 8.65 9.09 14.33
CA PRO A 71 8.06 9.42 13.03
C PRO A 71 7.21 8.24 12.55
N VAL A 72 5.99 8.53 12.10
CA VAL A 72 5.19 7.55 11.36
C VAL A 72 5.73 7.51 9.93
N LEU A 73 6.07 6.32 9.46
CA LEU A 73 6.54 6.09 8.10
C LEU A 73 5.49 5.26 7.35
N ASP A 74 5.12 5.70 6.16
CA ASP A 74 4.42 4.87 5.20
C ASP A 74 5.45 4.00 4.48
N LEU A 75 5.18 2.70 4.41
CA LEU A 75 6.09 1.70 3.89
C LEU A 75 5.45 0.99 2.70
N ALA A 76 6.15 0.97 1.58
CA ALA A 76 5.79 0.17 0.42
C ALA A 76 6.96 -0.71 -0.02
N ALA A 77 6.65 -1.97 -0.33
CA ALA A 77 7.59 -2.92 -0.89
C ALA A 77 7.31 -3.13 -2.38
N TYR A 78 8.37 -3.34 -3.15
CA TYR A 78 8.32 -3.53 -4.60
C TYR A 78 9.18 -4.71 -5.04
N ASP A 79 8.75 -5.41 -6.08
CA ASP A 79 9.56 -6.42 -6.76
C ASP A 79 10.63 -5.78 -7.67
N GLN A 80 11.44 -6.60 -8.33
CA GLN A 80 12.50 -6.13 -9.22
C GLN A 80 11.96 -5.38 -10.44
N GLN A 81 10.72 -5.64 -10.83
CA GLN A 81 10.04 -5.05 -11.98
C GLN A 81 9.30 -3.75 -11.60
N GLY A 82 9.20 -3.43 -10.31
CA GLY A 82 8.52 -2.26 -9.79
C GLY A 82 7.05 -2.46 -9.44
N SER A 83 6.55 -3.70 -9.44
CA SER A 83 5.19 -4.01 -8.94
C SER A 83 5.16 -3.79 -7.43
N LYS A 84 4.19 -2.98 -6.96
CA LYS A 84 3.95 -2.76 -5.53
C LYS A 84 3.26 -3.98 -4.93
N PHE A 85 3.66 -4.39 -3.74
CA PHE A 85 2.96 -5.40 -2.96
C PHE A 85 1.74 -4.77 -2.28
N ASP A 86 0.56 -5.38 -2.46
CA ASP A 86 -0.70 -4.86 -1.92
C ASP A 86 -0.80 -5.00 -0.39
N ASN A 87 -0.30 -6.11 0.15
CA ASN A 87 -0.29 -6.35 1.59
C ASN A 87 0.82 -7.33 1.98
N PHE A 88 1.50 -7.06 3.09
CA PHE A 88 2.37 -8.00 3.77
C PHE A 88 2.02 -7.98 5.26
N SER A 89 1.85 -9.15 5.86
CA SER A 89 1.49 -9.29 7.28
C SER A 89 2.65 -8.98 8.22
N SER A 90 3.88 -9.14 7.73
CA SER A 90 5.11 -8.82 8.45
C SER A 90 6.23 -8.47 7.47
N LEU A 91 7.15 -7.64 7.93
CA LEU A 91 8.37 -7.29 7.21
C LEU A 91 9.53 -7.19 8.22
N SER A 92 10.61 -7.91 7.97
CA SER A 92 11.86 -7.76 8.73
C SER A 92 12.83 -6.88 7.94
N VAL A 93 13.22 -5.74 8.51
CA VAL A 93 14.16 -4.81 7.88
C VAL A 93 15.36 -4.68 8.80
N THR A 94 16.53 -5.10 8.31
CA THR A 94 17.82 -4.80 8.96
C THR A 94 18.34 -3.50 8.37
N TRP A 95 18.44 -2.47 9.21
CA TRP A 95 18.97 -1.17 8.83
C TRP A 95 20.37 -0.98 9.41
N GLU A 96 21.33 -0.67 8.55
CA GLU A 96 22.69 -0.32 8.94
C GLU A 96 22.96 1.13 8.49
N SER A 97 23.44 1.95 9.43
CA SER A 97 23.90 3.33 9.15
C SER A 97 25.37 3.42 9.54
N THR A 98 26.20 3.92 8.64
CA THR A 98 27.59 4.35 8.93
C THR A 98 27.63 5.69 9.64
#